data_AF-A0A166N2T0-F1
#
_entry.id   AF-A0A166N2T0-F1
#
_cell.length_a   1.000
_cell.length_b   1.000
_cell.length_c   1.000
_cell.angle_alpha   90.00
_cell.angle_beta   90.00
_cell.angle_gamma   90.00
#
_symmetry.space_group_name_H-M   'P 1'
#
loop_
_entity.id
_entity.type
_entity.pdbx_description
1 polymer ?
#
loop_
_entity_poly.entity_id
_entity_poly.type
_entity_poly.pdbx_seq_one_letter_code
_entity_poly.pdbx_strand_id
1 'polypeptide(L)'
;MDLNIRVVKGLVLDGIAGGVGFRNHTIPKNIKRGASWSEDLLFIEPIASCVNTNLTLDFEILLNKSSISFNRGRFVDINKTYLSYDRDNAQSNPDLRARAYRAAWLNNALTMQAFLYLDSKLGKEFVLEQNYNTDYRALGFSSNFGNYLDLRDSYYKDKGAKWLNPFNVTSRDFGIVRLLCLGAGGADFANISNIYVGCGMVRGVPQRVNSGNGAIFNNHSKWSSLIHVCAAALTAVVKTVNFSINRTRTDRLDGLIITLITNKSYDNLDKFPV
;
A
#
# COMPACT_ATOMS: atom_id res chain seq x y z
N MET A 1 14.19 5.18 10.43
CA MET A 1 13.71 3.97 11.13
C MET A 1 14.90 3.06 11.32
N ASP A 2 15.07 2.52 12.52
CA ASP A 2 16.10 1.53 12.81
C ASP A 2 15.67 0.20 12.19
N LEU A 3 16.42 -0.31 11.19
CA LEU A 3 16.10 -1.50 10.39
C LEU A 3 16.51 -2.82 11.08
N ASN A 4 16.81 -2.75 12.37
CA ASN A 4 17.38 -3.88 13.12
C ASN A 4 16.31 -4.85 13.65
N ILE A 5 16.67 -6.13 13.65
CA ILE A 5 15.90 -7.19 14.31
C ILE A 5 16.12 -7.05 15.83
N ARG A 6 15.03 -7.04 16.61
CA ARG A 6 15.12 -6.89 18.07
C ARG A 6 14.12 -7.73 18.82
N VAL A 7 14.51 -8.14 20.02
CA VAL A 7 13.61 -8.79 20.98
C VAL A 7 12.97 -7.73 21.87
N VAL A 8 11.65 -7.74 21.96
CA VAL A 8 10.86 -6.95 22.91
C VAL A 8 10.07 -7.94 23.75
N LYS A 9 9.72 -7.62 25.01
CA LYS A 9 8.99 -8.56 25.87
C LYS A 9 7.75 -9.15 25.16
N GLY A 10 7.75 -10.47 24.92
CA GLY A 10 6.70 -11.21 24.22
C GLY A 10 6.82 -11.28 22.70
N LEU A 11 7.79 -10.59 22.08
CA LEU A 11 7.84 -10.36 20.64
C LEU A 11 9.26 -10.42 20.05
N VAL A 12 9.33 -10.88 18.80
CA VAL A 12 10.47 -10.72 17.90
C VAL A 12 10.06 -9.78 16.79
N LEU A 13 10.77 -8.65 16.64
CA LEU A 13 10.49 -7.69 15.58
C LEU A 13 11.49 -7.88 14.45
N ASP A 14 11.01 -8.21 13.25
CA ASP A 14 11.80 -8.24 12.03
C ASP A 14 11.64 -6.89 11.30
N GLY A 15 12.60 -5.99 11.52
CA GLY A 15 12.61 -4.67 10.88
C GLY A 15 12.92 -4.69 9.37
N ILE A 16 13.36 -5.84 8.83
CA ILE A 16 13.72 -6.01 7.42
C ILE A 16 12.49 -6.46 6.63
N ALA A 17 11.82 -7.52 7.09
CA ALA A 17 10.59 -8.02 6.48
C ALA A 17 9.33 -7.26 6.94
N GLY A 18 9.41 -6.51 8.04
CA GLY A 18 8.26 -5.85 8.68
C GLY A 18 7.37 -6.79 9.50
N GLY A 19 7.89 -7.98 9.84
CA GLY A 19 7.16 -9.03 10.55
C GLY A 19 7.21 -8.90 12.07
N VAL A 20 6.15 -9.37 12.73
CA VAL A 20 6.08 -9.47 14.20
C VAL A 20 5.89 -10.93 14.59
N GLY A 21 6.92 -11.50 15.21
CA GLY A 21 6.93 -12.85 15.76
C GLY A 21 6.44 -12.87 17.21
N PHE A 22 5.56 -13.81 17.56
CA PHE A 22 5.07 -14.00 18.92
C PHE A 22 5.92 -15.03 19.65
N ARG A 23 6.42 -14.67 20.83
CA ARG A 23 7.36 -15.50 21.56
C ARG A 23 7.01 -15.57 23.05
N ASN A 24 6.92 -16.77 23.58
CA ASN A 24 6.98 -16.96 25.02
C ASN A 24 8.45 -16.86 25.48
N HIS A 25 8.75 -15.93 26.38
CA HIS A 25 10.12 -15.57 26.74
C HIS A 25 10.74 -16.57 27.71
N THR A 26 11.04 -17.76 27.21
CA THR A 26 11.84 -18.76 27.91
C THR A 26 13.31 -18.63 27.53
N ILE A 27 14.19 -18.68 28.52
CA ILE A 27 15.64 -18.80 28.31
C ILE A 27 16.04 -20.16 28.88
N PRO A 28 16.91 -20.94 28.21
CA PRO A 28 17.38 -22.21 28.76
C PRO A 28 17.98 -22.01 30.17
N LYS A 29 17.62 -22.90 31.11
CA LYS A 29 18.16 -22.86 32.47
C LYS A 29 19.57 -23.46 32.51
N ASN A 30 20.39 -23.06 33.48
CA ASN A 30 21.73 -23.61 33.75
C ASN A 30 22.80 -23.36 32.66
N ILE A 31 22.73 -22.23 31.96
CA ILE A 31 23.71 -21.85 30.93
C ILE A 31 25.04 -21.41 31.59
N LYS A 32 26.06 -22.29 31.59
CA LYS A 32 27.37 -21.99 32.20
C LYS A 32 28.33 -21.17 31.32
N ARG A 33 28.16 -21.18 29.97
CA ARG A 33 29.12 -20.61 29.00
C ARG A 33 28.48 -19.77 27.88
N GLY A 34 27.25 -19.28 28.09
CA GLY A 34 26.41 -18.81 26.98
C GLY A 34 25.73 -19.97 26.26
N ALA A 35 24.68 -19.68 25.49
CA ALA A 35 23.93 -20.69 24.75
C ALA A 35 23.42 -20.13 23.43
N SER A 36 23.25 -21.03 22.47
CA SER A 36 22.54 -20.77 21.22
C SER A 36 21.50 -21.85 21.02
N TRP A 37 20.32 -21.47 20.56
CA TRP A 37 19.21 -22.38 20.29
C TRP A 37 18.30 -21.79 19.22
N SER A 38 17.35 -22.59 18.74
CA SER A 38 16.37 -22.20 17.75
C SER A 38 14.96 -22.40 18.28
N GLU A 39 14.04 -21.52 17.89
CA GLU A 39 12.61 -21.68 18.17
C GLU A 39 11.82 -21.42 16.89
N ASP A 40 10.74 -22.18 16.70
CA ASP A 40 9.76 -21.90 15.67
C ASP A 40 8.68 -20.98 16.22
N LEU A 41 8.59 -19.79 15.64
CA LEU A 41 7.68 -18.74 16.10
C LEU A 41 6.68 -18.39 15.01
N LEU A 42 5.46 -18.09 15.42
CA LEU A 42 4.43 -17.54 14.54
C LEU A 42 4.74 -16.06 14.28
N PHE A 43 4.88 -15.69 13.03
CA PHE A 43 5.02 -14.32 12.55
C PHE A 43 3.75 -13.87 11.84
N ILE A 44 3.38 -12.60 12.06
CA ILE A 44 2.42 -11.88 11.23
C ILE A 44 3.20 -10.88 10.39
N GLU A 45 3.06 -10.99 9.06
CA GLU A 45 3.82 -10.17 8.11
C GLU A 45 2.90 -9.47 7.11
N PRO A 46 3.20 -8.22 6.75
CA PRO A 46 2.47 -7.55 5.69
C PRO A 46 2.89 -8.09 4.32
N ILE A 47 1.91 -8.38 3.48
CA ILE A 47 2.10 -8.61 2.05
C ILE A 47 1.35 -7.53 1.28
N ALA A 48 1.97 -6.96 0.25
CA ALA A 48 1.37 -5.90 -0.54
C ALA A 48 1.74 -6.04 -2.02
N SER A 49 0.79 -5.70 -2.89
CA SER A 49 1.03 -5.58 -4.32
C SER A 49 0.42 -4.29 -4.85
N CYS A 50 1.21 -3.54 -5.61
CA CYS A 50 0.81 -2.26 -6.18
C CYS A 50 0.83 -2.30 -7.69
N VAL A 51 -0.12 -1.59 -8.31
CA VAL A 51 -0.23 -1.40 -9.74
C VAL A 51 -0.31 0.09 -10.07
N ASN A 52 0.05 0.45 -11.29
CA ASN A 52 -0.10 1.82 -11.76
C ASN A 52 -1.55 2.11 -12.18
N THR A 53 -2.06 3.30 -11.88
CA THR A 53 -3.35 3.80 -12.38
C THR A 53 -3.25 4.44 -13.77
N ASN A 54 -2.09 4.45 -14.40
CA ASN A 54 -1.81 5.25 -15.60
C ASN A 54 -2.02 6.76 -15.42
N LEU A 55 -2.34 7.23 -14.21
CA LEU A 55 -2.48 8.63 -13.87
C LEU A 55 -1.15 9.21 -13.43
N THR A 56 -0.89 10.44 -13.87
CA THR A 56 0.24 11.26 -13.45
C THR A 56 -0.28 12.57 -12.89
N LEU A 57 0.31 13.01 -11.78
CA LEU A 57 0.13 14.35 -11.25
C LEU A 57 1.38 15.14 -11.58
N ASP A 58 1.24 16.08 -12.51
CA ASP A 58 2.30 16.97 -12.96
C ASP A 58 2.12 18.33 -12.30
N PHE A 59 3.20 18.97 -11.87
CA PHE A 59 3.08 20.29 -11.22
C PHE A 59 4.32 21.15 -11.43
N GLU A 60 4.09 22.46 -11.41
CA GLU A 60 5.15 23.47 -11.44
C GLU A 60 5.16 24.25 -10.13
N ILE A 61 6.36 24.41 -9.55
CA ILE A 61 6.57 25.23 -8.37
C ILE A 61 6.70 26.69 -8.79
N LEU A 62 5.75 27.53 -8.40
CA LEU A 62 5.87 28.99 -8.53
C LEU A 62 5.89 29.64 -7.14
N LEU A 63 6.61 30.76 -7.00
CA LEU A 63 6.79 31.47 -5.72
C LEU A 63 5.49 31.77 -4.96
N ASN A 64 4.38 32.03 -5.67
CA ASN A 64 3.11 32.46 -5.06
C ASN A 64 1.94 31.47 -5.21
N LYS A 65 2.02 30.50 -6.13
CA LYS A 65 0.96 29.51 -6.36
C LYS A 65 1.44 28.34 -7.21
N SER A 66 1.31 27.10 -6.74
CA SER A 66 1.61 25.92 -7.56
C SER A 66 0.49 25.69 -8.59
N SER A 67 0.84 25.39 -9.84
CA SER A 67 -0.12 24.85 -10.81
C SER A 67 -0.02 23.33 -10.82
N ILE A 68 -1.16 22.65 -10.72
CA ILE A 68 -1.24 21.19 -10.76
C ILE A 68 -1.99 20.79 -12.02
N SER A 69 -1.29 20.10 -12.90
CA SER A 69 -1.86 19.39 -14.04
C SER A 69 -2.03 17.92 -13.70
N PHE A 70 -3.10 17.33 -14.22
CA PHE A 70 -3.45 15.95 -14.00
C PHE A 70 -3.62 15.24 -15.34
N ASN A 71 -2.97 14.08 -15.40
CA ASN A 71 -3.02 13.07 -16.45
C ASN A 71 -2.59 13.57 -17.83
N ARG A 72 -1.62 12.89 -18.45
CA ARG A 72 -1.18 13.16 -19.84
C ARG A 72 -1.99 12.37 -20.88
N GLY A 73 -3.29 12.20 -20.65
CA GLY A 73 -4.17 11.46 -21.55
C GLY A 73 -3.86 9.96 -21.71
N ARG A 74 -3.27 9.30 -20.69
CA ARG A 74 -2.85 7.88 -20.74
C ARG A 74 -4.00 6.87 -20.60
N PHE A 75 -5.24 7.31 -20.79
CA PHE A 75 -6.42 6.45 -20.79
C PHE A 75 -6.68 5.75 -22.14
N VAL A 76 -5.92 6.11 -23.19
CA VAL A 76 -6.11 5.56 -24.55
C VAL A 76 -5.97 4.03 -24.57
N ASP A 77 -5.06 3.50 -23.74
CA ASP A 77 -4.73 2.07 -23.66
C ASP A 77 -5.43 1.37 -22.49
N ILE A 78 -6.53 1.93 -21.95
CA ILE A 78 -7.27 1.26 -20.89
C ILE A 78 -7.89 -0.04 -21.44
N ASN A 79 -7.67 -1.14 -20.73
CA ASN A 79 -8.33 -2.40 -21.05
C ASN A 79 -9.84 -2.18 -21.04
N LYS A 80 -10.59 -2.74 -21.99
CA LYS A 80 -12.06 -2.58 -22.03
C LYS A 80 -12.79 -3.78 -21.45
N THR A 81 -12.08 -4.86 -21.16
CA THR A 81 -12.64 -6.10 -20.62
C THR A 81 -12.75 -6.00 -19.10
N TYR A 82 -13.89 -6.43 -18.56
CA TYR A 82 -14.07 -6.51 -17.12
C TYR A 82 -13.12 -7.54 -16.51
N LEU A 83 -12.43 -7.14 -15.45
CA LEU A 83 -11.39 -7.95 -14.81
C LEU A 83 -11.96 -8.75 -13.65
N SER A 84 -11.81 -10.07 -13.69
CA SER A 84 -12.07 -10.98 -12.58
C SER A 84 -10.77 -11.40 -11.90
N TYR A 85 -10.89 -11.80 -10.63
CA TYR A 85 -9.82 -12.41 -9.85
C TYR A 85 -10.42 -13.53 -8.99
N ASP A 86 -9.59 -14.47 -8.55
CA ASP A 86 -10.05 -15.59 -7.71
C ASP A 86 -10.44 -15.09 -6.31
N ARG A 87 -11.70 -15.30 -5.94
CA ARG A 87 -12.23 -14.97 -4.61
C ARG A 87 -12.42 -16.20 -3.73
N ASP A 88 -12.48 -17.38 -4.34
CA ASP A 88 -12.91 -18.60 -3.67
C ASP A 88 -11.74 -19.22 -2.89
N ASN A 89 -10.50 -18.98 -3.33
CA ASN A 89 -9.29 -19.51 -2.71
C ASN A 89 -8.42 -18.42 -2.07
N ALA A 90 -9.05 -17.40 -1.48
CA ALA A 90 -8.34 -16.20 -1.03
C ALA A 90 -7.28 -16.45 0.07
N GLN A 91 -7.39 -17.54 0.85
CA GLN A 91 -6.38 -17.94 1.85
C GLN A 91 -5.09 -18.47 1.20
N SER A 92 -5.20 -19.29 0.15
CA SER A 92 -4.04 -19.86 -0.53
C SER A 92 -3.43 -18.89 -1.54
N ASN A 93 -4.28 -18.09 -2.19
CA ASN A 93 -3.86 -17.02 -3.07
C ASN A 93 -4.73 -15.77 -2.85
N PRO A 94 -4.25 -14.76 -2.12
CA PRO A 94 -5.00 -13.52 -1.91
C PRO A 94 -5.17 -12.69 -3.20
N ASP A 95 -4.40 -12.98 -4.25
CA ASP A 95 -4.37 -12.29 -5.55
C ASP A 95 -4.39 -10.76 -5.42
N LEU A 96 -3.52 -10.24 -4.55
CA LEU A 96 -3.43 -8.81 -4.24
C LEU A 96 -3.18 -7.97 -5.50
N ARG A 97 -2.42 -8.48 -6.46
CA ARG A 97 -2.14 -7.77 -7.71
C ARG A 97 -3.39 -7.60 -8.55
N ALA A 98 -4.18 -8.66 -8.75
CA ALA A 98 -5.40 -8.54 -9.56
C ALA A 98 -6.47 -7.68 -8.86
N ARG A 99 -6.57 -7.76 -7.53
CA ARG A 99 -7.41 -6.84 -6.72
C ARG A 99 -7.02 -5.38 -6.94
N ALA A 100 -5.73 -5.08 -6.81
CA ALA A 100 -5.20 -3.74 -7.04
C ALA A 100 -5.40 -3.28 -8.49
N TYR A 101 -5.20 -4.18 -9.47
CA TYR A 101 -5.41 -3.91 -10.90
C TYR A 101 -6.86 -3.58 -11.22
N ARG A 102 -7.82 -4.37 -10.73
CA ARG A 102 -9.25 -4.11 -10.90
C ARG A 102 -9.65 -2.77 -10.27
N ALA A 103 -9.12 -2.46 -9.09
CA ALA A 103 -9.38 -1.20 -8.41
C ALA A 103 -8.79 0.01 -9.16
N ALA A 104 -7.56 -0.11 -9.67
CA ALA A 104 -6.95 0.90 -10.53
C ALA A 104 -7.78 1.13 -11.80
N TRP A 105 -8.24 0.04 -12.42
CA TRP A 105 -9.11 0.11 -13.61
C TRP A 105 -10.41 0.86 -13.33
N LEU A 106 -11.12 0.52 -12.26
CA LEU A 106 -12.37 1.20 -11.88
C LEU A 106 -12.14 2.67 -11.51
N ASN A 107 -11.07 2.97 -10.77
CA ASN A 107 -10.68 4.34 -10.46
C ASN A 107 -10.45 5.17 -11.74
N ASN A 108 -9.78 4.59 -12.73
CA ASN A 108 -9.55 5.25 -14.00
C ASN A 108 -10.84 5.47 -14.78
N ALA A 109 -11.69 4.44 -14.87
CA ALA A 109 -12.96 4.52 -15.57
C ALA A 109 -13.87 5.62 -14.98
N LEU A 110 -13.97 5.71 -13.65
CA LEU A 110 -14.73 6.77 -12.98
C LEU A 110 -14.11 8.15 -13.19
N THR A 111 -12.78 8.24 -13.20
CA THR A 111 -12.07 9.49 -13.51
C THR A 111 -12.32 9.93 -14.95
N MET A 112 -12.28 9.00 -15.90
CA MET A 112 -12.63 9.26 -17.29
C MET A 112 -14.06 9.76 -17.40
N GLN A 113 -15.01 9.08 -16.73
CA GLN A 113 -16.40 9.49 -16.72
C GLN A 113 -16.56 10.91 -16.16
N ALA A 114 -15.89 11.23 -15.06
CA ALA A 114 -15.96 12.57 -14.47
C ALA A 114 -15.55 13.68 -15.47
N PHE A 115 -14.50 13.45 -16.27
CA PHE A 115 -13.98 14.43 -17.24
C PHE A 115 -14.52 14.28 -18.68
N LEU A 116 -15.62 13.54 -18.91
CA LEU A 116 -16.19 13.29 -20.26
C LEU A 116 -15.21 12.60 -21.23
N TYR A 117 -14.41 11.66 -20.71
CA TYR A 117 -13.28 11.07 -21.41
C TYR A 117 -13.59 9.76 -22.14
N LEU A 118 -14.72 9.68 -22.83
CA LEU A 118 -14.98 8.51 -23.69
C LEU A 118 -14.03 8.45 -24.91
N ASP A 119 -13.39 9.58 -25.26
CA ASP A 119 -12.36 9.68 -26.31
C ASP A 119 -11.10 10.43 -25.77
N SER A 120 -10.14 9.67 -25.22
CA SER A 120 -8.89 10.23 -24.68
C SER A 120 -7.80 10.31 -25.75
N LYS A 121 -7.01 11.40 -25.74
CA LYS A 121 -5.85 11.60 -26.63
C LYS A 121 -4.58 11.79 -25.80
N LEU A 122 -3.47 11.24 -26.26
CA LEU A 122 -2.16 11.42 -25.62
C LEU A 122 -1.81 12.91 -25.49
N GLY A 123 -1.29 13.29 -24.33
CA GLY A 123 -0.85 14.66 -24.04
C GLY A 123 -1.95 15.63 -23.57
N LYS A 124 -3.21 15.19 -23.47
CA LYS A 124 -4.29 16.06 -22.95
C LYS A 124 -4.24 16.13 -21.42
N GLU A 125 -3.98 17.32 -20.88
CA GLU A 125 -3.85 17.62 -19.44
C GLU A 125 -5.08 18.35 -18.87
N PHE A 126 -5.32 18.20 -17.56
CA PHE A 126 -6.40 18.88 -16.82
C PHE A 126 -5.81 19.65 -15.66
N VAL A 127 -6.21 20.90 -15.51
CA VAL A 127 -5.80 21.67 -14.35
C VAL A 127 -6.66 21.23 -13.16
N LEU A 128 -6.00 20.77 -12.10
CA LEU A 128 -6.60 20.56 -10.79
C LEU A 128 -6.25 21.71 -9.87
N GLU A 129 -7.13 22.00 -8.91
CA GLU A 129 -6.79 22.89 -7.82
C GLU A 129 -5.90 22.18 -6.81
N GLN A 130 -4.95 22.91 -6.23
CA GLN A 130 -4.21 22.42 -5.09
C GLN A 130 -5.13 22.33 -3.87
N ASN A 131 -5.27 21.12 -3.35
CA ASN A 131 -6.00 20.77 -2.14
C ASN A 131 -5.13 19.85 -1.28
N TYR A 132 -5.64 19.46 -0.10
CA TYR A 132 -4.93 18.53 0.81
C TYR A 132 -4.50 17.22 0.13
N ASN A 133 -5.31 16.71 -0.81
CA ASN A 133 -5.07 15.42 -1.47
C ASN A 133 -4.12 15.50 -2.67
N THR A 134 -3.73 16.70 -3.09
CA THR A 134 -2.79 16.96 -4.19
C THR A 134 -1.48 17.59 -3.69
N ASP A 135 -1.32 17.73 -2.36
CA ASP A 135 -0.09 18.25 -1.74
C ASP A 135 1.12 17.40 -2.15
N TYR A 136 2.06 18.05 -2.83
CA TYR A 136 3.25 17.45 -3.42
C TYR A 136 4.43 17.33 -2.47
N ARG A 137 4.31 17.87 -1.26
CA ARG A 137 5.42 17.93 -0.31
C ARG A 137 5.67 16.61 0.41
N ALA A 138 4.73 15.66 0.34
CA ALA A 138 4.84 14.37 1.03
C ALA A 138 4.33 13.21 0.16
N LEU A 139 4.73 12.00 0.56
CA LEU A 139 4.08 10.77 0.11
C LEU A 139 2.61 10.81 0.51
N GLY A 140 1.73 10.54 -0.45
CA GLY A 140 0.28 10.52 -0.23
C GLY A 140 -0.25 9.10 -0.12
N PHE A 141 -0.97 8.80 0.96
CA PHE A 141 -1.69 7.55 1.13
C PHE A 141 -3.17 7.86 1.37
N SER A 142 -4.06 7.18 0.66
CA SER A 142 -5.49 7.36 0.84
C SER A 142 -6.24 6.06 0.60
N SER A 143 -7.11 5.68 1.53
CA SER A 143 -8.11 4.63 1.29
C SER A 143 -9.34 5.14 0.52
N ASN A 144 -9.46 6.46 0.34
CA ASN A 144 -10.51 7.11 -0.42
C ASN A 144 -10.07 7.26 -1.87
N PHE A 145 -10.60 6.42 -2.75
CA PHE A 145 -10.35 6.49 -4.19
C PHE A 145 -10.92 7.80 -4.77
N GLY A 146 -10.30 8.31 -5.84
CA GLY A 146 -10.70 9.56 -6.47
C GLY A 146 -10.45 10.83 -5.64
N ASN A 147 -9.84 10.75 -4.44
CA ASN A 147 -9.64 11.92 -3.57
C ASN A 147 -8.74 13.02 -4.18
N TYR A 148 -7.93 12.69 -5.18
CA TYR A 148 -7.15 13.65 -5.96
C TYR A 148 -8.04 14.55 -6.83
N LEU A 149 -9.29 14.15 -7.07
CA LEU A 149 -10.32 14.97 -7.67
C LEU A 149 -11.02 15.78 -6.58
N ASP A 150 -11.26 17.07 -6.81
CA ASP A 150 -12.03 17.93 -5.89
C ASP A 150 -13.54 17.68 -6.00
N LEU A 151 -13.93 16.42 -5.78
CA LEU A 151 -15.31 15.94 -5.82
C LEU A 151 -15.89 15.95 -4.41
N ARG A 152 -16.96 16.72 -4.19
CA ARG A 152 -17.72 16.71 -2.93
C ARG A 152 -18.93 15.79 -3.01
N ASP A 153 -19.38 15.32 -1.86
CA ASP A 153 -20.59 14.50 -1.76
C ASP A 153 -21.82 15.37 -2.06
N SER A 154 -22.73 14.88 -2.88
CA SER A 154 -23.74 15.61 -3.68
C SER A 154 -24.87 16.30 -2.89
N TYR A 155 -24.74 16.48 -1.57
CA TYR A 155 -25.78 17.10 -0.76
C TYR A 155 -25.90 18.62 -0.96
N TYR A 156 -24.86 19.27 -1.51
CA TYR A 156 -24.85 20.70 -1.81
C TYR A 156 -24.51 20.91 -3.29
N LYS A 157 -25.39 21.60 -4.03
CA LYS A 157 -25.22 21.96 -5.45
C LYS A 157 -23.76 22.32 -5.74
N ASP A 158 -23.16 21.60 -6.69
CA ASP A 158 -21.75 21.59 -7.03
C ASP A 158 -21.10 22.98 -7.06
N LYS A 159 -20.14 23.17 -6.15
CA LYS A 159 -19.17 24.29 -6.18
C LYS A 159 -17.73 23.86 -5.90
N GLY A 160 -17.45 22.55 -5.79
CA GLY A 160 -16.10 22.04 -5.50
C GLY A 160 -15.22 21.97 -6.75
N ALA A 161 -15.59 21.12 -7.70
CA ALA A 161 -14.86 20.97 -8.95
C ALA A 161 -15.02 22.21 -9.86
N LYS A 162 -13.91 22.88 -10.19
CA LYS A 162 -13.88 23.99 -11.17
C LYS A 162 -13.87 23.54 -12.64
N TRP A 163 -14.19 22.27 -12.88
CA TRP A 163 -14.18 21.62 -14.19
C TRP A 163 -15.55 20.96 -14.45
N LEU A 164 -15.90 20.80 -15.72
CA LEU A 164 -17.19 20.23 -16.11
C LEU A 164 -17.26 18.75 -15.75
N ASN A 165 -18.22 18.36 -14.91
CA ASN A 165 -18.52 16.99 -14.54
C ASN A 165 -19.90 16.57 -15.09
N PRO A 166 -20.03 16.29 -16.40
CA PRO A 166 -21.33 16.14 -17.05
C PRO A 166 -22.09 14.88 -16.65
N PHE A 167 -21.40 13.89 -16.07
CA PHE A 167 -22.03 12.67 -15.57
C PHE A 167 -22.31 12.70 -14.07
N ASN A 168 -22.08 13.85 -13.41
CA ASN A 168 -22.34 14.04 -11.99
C ASN A 168 -21.64 12.96 -11.12
N VAL A 169 -20.39 12.61 -11.46
CA VAL A 169 -19.59 11.65 -10.68
C VAL A 169 -19.21 12.30 -9.35
N THR A 170 -19.47 11.60 -8.25
CA THR A 170 -19.25 12.06 -6.88
C THR A 170 -18.19 11.22 -6.18
N SER A 171 -17.74 11.66 -5.02
CA SER A 171 -16.86 10.86 -4.15
C SER A 171 -17.50 9.54 -3.71
N ARG A 172 -18.83 9.45 -3.65
CA ARG A 172 -19.57 8.23 -3.32
C ARG A 172 -19.43 7.16 -4.39
N ASP A 173 -19.37 7.54 -5.66
CA ASP A 173 -19.18 6.59 -6.76
C ASP A 173 -17.82 5.88 -6.65
N PHE A 174 -16.79 6.57 -6.16
CA PHE A 174 -15.49 5.97 -5.87
C PHE A 174 -15.50 5.02 -4.66
N GLY A 175 -16.51 5.10 -3.79
CA GLY A 175 -16.65 4.19 -2.63
C GLY A 175 -16.73 2.71 -3.03
N ILE A 176 -17.33 2.42 -4.19
CA ILE A 176 -17.44 1.04 -4.70
C ILE A 176 -16.07 0.46 -5.09
N VAL A 177 -15.13 1.31 -5.50
CA VAL A 177 -13.78 0.87 -5.92
C VAL A 177 -13.05 0.23 -4.76
N ARG A 178 -13.11 0.88 -3.58
CA ARG A 178 -12.55 0.31 -2.35
C ARG A 178 -13.20 -1.03 -2.07
N LEU A 179 -14.53 -1.07 -1.96
CA LEU A 179 -15.29 -2.27 -1.62
C LEU A 179 -14.93 -3.48 -2.51
N LEU A 180 -14.89 -3.28 -3.83
CA LEU A 180 -14.57 -4.34 -4.79
C LEU A 180 -13.12 -4.82 -4.70
N CYS A 181 -12.20 -3.94 -4.31
CA CYS A 181 -10.80 -4.27 -4.08
C CYS A 181 -10.62 -5.14 -2.82
N LEU A 182 -11.26 -4.74 -1.72
CA LEU A 182 -11.25 -5.53 -0.47
C LEU A 182 -11.85 -6.92 -0.74
N GLY A 183 -12.84 -7.00 -1.64
CA GLY A 183 -13.51 -8.24 -1.98
C GLY A 183 -14.49 -8.70 -0.89
N ALA A 184 -14.76 -7.85 0.10
CA ALA A 184 -15.74 -8.07 1.15
C ALA A 184 -16.20 -6.71 1.71
N GLY A 185 -17.46 -6.64 2.10
CA GLY A 185 -18.09 -5.47 2.70
C GLY A 185 -17.83 -5.33 4.19
N GLY A 186 -18.21 -4.17 4.73
CA GLY A 186 -18.00 -3.86 6.15
C GLY A 186 -18.82 -4.73 7.12
N ALA A 187 -19.79 -5.49 6.61
CA ALA A 187 -20.58 -6.45 7.38
C ALA A 187 -20.02 -7.89 7.28
N ASP A 188 -19.04 -8.13 6.42
CA ASP A 188 -18.47 -9.46 6.20
C ASP A 188 -17.31 -9.70 7.18
N PHE A 189 -17.41 -10.77 7.97
CA PHE A 189 -16.33 -11.17 8.86
C PHE A 189 -15.21 -11.86 8.08
N ALA A 190 -13.97 -11.68 8.54
CA ALA A 190 -12.84 -12.44 8.03
C ALA A 190 -12.95 -13.91 8.50
N ASN A 191 -12.85 -14.86 7.57
CA ASN A 191 -12.92 -16.30 7.81
C ASN A 191 -12.07 -17.07 6.77
N ILE A 192 -12.21 -18.39 6.72
CA ILE A 192 -11.43 -19.25 5.81
C ILE A 192 -11.70 -18.95 4.32
N SER A 193 -12.86 -18.40 3.97
CA SER A 193 -13.22 -18.03 2.60
C SER A 193 -13.06 -16.52 2.33
N ASN A 194 -12.92 -15.71 3.38
CA ASN A 194 -12.86 -14.26 3.28
C ASN A 194 -11.70 -13.70 4.11
N ILE A 195 -10.61 -13.31 3.46
CA ILE A 195 -9.46 -12.71 4.15
C ILE A 195 -9.63 -11.20 4.29
N TYR A 196 -8.97 -10.63 5.30
CA TYR A 196 -8.82 -9.18 5.37
C TYR A 196 -7.83 -8.68 4.32
N VAL A 197 -8.30 -7.81 3.43
CA VAL A 197 -7.48 -7.05 2.49
C VAL A 197 -7.72 -5.58 2.73
N GLY A 198 -6.66 -4.78 2.86
CA GLY A 198 -6.71 -3.32 2.80
C GLY A 198 -6.37 -2.83 1.40
N CYS A 199 -7.15 -1.91 0.86
CA CYS A 199 -6.88 -1.29 -0.43
C CYS A 199 -6.83 0.24 -0.32
N GLY A 200 -5.93 0.83 -1.10
CA GLY A 200 -5.81 2.28 -1.17
C GLY A 200 -4.92 2.74 -2.31
N MET A 201 -4.86 4.05 -2.48
CA MET A 201 -3.99 4.71 -3.43
C MET A 201 -2.73 5.21 -2.75
N VAL A 202 -1.62 5.11 -3.47
CA VAL A 202 -0.32 5.62 -3.07
C VAL A 202 0.18 6.56 -4.15
N ARG A 203 0.44 7.79 -3.77
CA ARG A 203 1.15 8.74 -4.62
C ARG A 203 2.65 8.56 -4.40
N GLY A 204 3.37 8.25 -5.47
CA GLY A 204 4.82 8.11 -5.46
C GLY A 204 5.56 9.43 -5.23
N VAL A 205 6.82 9.34 -4.82
CA VAL A 205 7.69 10.53 -4.64
C VAL A 205 7.79 11.29 -5.97
N PRO A 206 7.51 12.61 -5.99
CA PRO A 206 7.65 13.41 -7.19
C PRO A 206 9.07 13.36 -7.77
N GLN A 207 9.16 13.19 -9.08
CA GLN A 207 10.41 13.20 -9.85
C GLN A 207 10.47 14.46 -10.69
N ARG A 208 11.64 15.11 -10.71
CA ARG A 208 11.86 16.31 -11.50
C ARG A 208 11.90 15.98 -12.99
N VAL A 209 11.19 16.73 -13.81
CA VAL A 209 11.12 16.48 -15.26
C VAL A 209 11.94 17.46 -16.10
N ASN A 210 12.34 18.61 -15.53
CA ASN A 210 13.26 19.56 -16.17
C ASN A 210 14.69 19.46 -15.61
N SER A 211 15.64 20.23 -16.17
CA SER A 211 17.07 20.24 -15.79
C SER A 211 17.35 20.91 -14.44
N GLY A 212 18.05 20.23 -13.52
CA GLY A 212 18.34 20.73 -12.17
C GLY A 212 18.35 19.62 -11.11
N ASN A 213 18.49 20.00 -9.83
CA ASN A 213 18.59 19.04 -8.73
C ASN A 213 17.24 18.33 -8.46
N GLY A 214 17.22 16.99 -8.51
CA GLY A 214 16.04 16.15 -8.28
C GLY A 214 15.52 16.10 -6.84
N ALA A 215 16.19 16.74 -5.89
CA ALA A 215 15.78 16.79 -4.48
C ALA A 215 15.31 18.20 -4.02
N ILE A 216 15.40 19.23 -4.87
CA ILE A 216 15.15 20.62 -4.46
C ILE A 216 14.03 21.26 -5.28
N PHE A 217 12.96 21.65 -4.59
CA PHE A 217 11.84 22.41 -5.16
C PHE A 217 12.19 23.89 -5.36
N ASN A 218 12.77 24.21 -6.52
CA ASN A 218 13.08 25.59 -6.92
C ASN A 218 11.91 26.25 -7.66
N ASN A 219 11.87 27.58 -7.71
CA ASN A 219 10.94 28.29 -8.58
C ASN A 219 11.09 27.83 -10.05
N HIS A 220 9.97 27.64 -10.75
CA HIS A 220 9.86 27.06 -12.09
C HIS A 220 10.36 25.61 -12.25
N SER A 221 10.57 24.89 -11.15
CA SER A 221 10.84 23.45 -11.23
C SER A 221 9.57 22.68 -11.58
N LYS A 222 9.69 21.75 -12.52
CA LYS A 222 8.58 20.92 -13.00
C LYS A 222 8.77 19.51 -12.50
N TRP A 223 7.69 18.89 -12.06
CA TRP A 223 7.70 17.60 -11.39
C TRP A 223 6.56 16.72 -11.87
N SER A 224 6.74 15.42 -11.77
CA SER A 224 5.73 14.41 -12.08
C SER A 224 5.70 13.36 -10.98
N SER A 225 4.50 12.90 -10.62
CA SER A 225 4.29 11.89 -9.60
C SER A 225 3.26 10.87 -10.09
N LEU A 226 3.58 9.59 -9.95
CA LEU A 226 2.69 8.50 -10.33
C LEU A 226 1.71 8.19 -9.20
N ILE A 227 0.49 7.85 -9.58
CA ILE A 227 -0.52 7.34 -8.66
C ILE A 227 -0.62 5.83 -8.83
N HIS A 228 -0.45 5.10 -7.74
CA HIS A 228 -0.57 3.66 -7.67
C HIS A 228 -1.79 3.28 -6.87
N VAL A 229 -2.32 2.09 -7.13
CA VAL A 229 -3.25 1.41 -6.24
C VAL A 229 -2.53 0.22 -5.65
N CYS A 230 -2.65 0.04 -4.35
CA CYS A 230 -2.08 -1.08 -3.63
C CYS A 230 -3.20 -1.85 -2.93
N ALA A 231 -3.09 -3.17 -2.97
CA ALA A 231 -3.80 -4.07 -2.08
C ALA A 231 -2.79 -4.73 -1.14
N ALA A 232 -3.13 -4.79 0.14
CA ALA A 232 -2.29 -5.36 1.17
C ALA A 232 -3.11 -6.29 2.07
N ALA A 233 -2.47 -7.37 2.53
CA ALA A 233 -3.04 -8.30 3.49
C ALA A 233 -1.98 -8.64 4.54
N LEU A 234 -2.39 -9.43 5.53
CA LEU A 234 -1.50 -10.00 6.53
C LEU A 234 -1.39 -11.49 6.29
N THR A 235 -0.18 -12.02 6.36
CA THR A 235 0.07 -13.47 6.33
C THR A 235 0.57 -13.95 7.68
N ALA A 236 0.11 -15.12 8.08
CA ALA A 236 0.56 -15.82 9.27
C ALA A 236 1.52 -16.93 8.84
N VAL A 237 2.81 -16.78 9.19
CA VAL A 237 3.86 -17.71 8.77
C VAL A 237 4.68 -18.15 9.96
N VAL A 238 5.05 -19.42 10.01
CA VAL A 238 6.00 -19.91 11.02
C VAL A 238 7.42 -19.74 10.48
N LYS A 239 8.28 -19.13 11.28
CA LYS A 239 9.69 -18.96 10.98
C LYS A 239 10.54 -19.56 12.09
N THR A 240 11.68 -20.11 11.71
CA THR A 240 12.70 -20.56 12.66
C THR A 240 13.60 -19.39 12.99
N VAL A 241 13.69 -19.07 14.28
CA VAL A 241 14.50 -17.97 14.81
C VAL A 241 15.64 -18.52 15.64
N ASN A 242 16.86 -18.12 15.31
CA ASN A 242 18.07 -18.51 16.02
C ASN A 242 18.45 -17.43 17.03
N PHE A 243 18.62 -17.87 18.27
CA PHE A 243 18.97 -17.03 19.40
C PHE A 243 20.38 -17.32 19.89
N SER A 244 21.03 -16.31 20.46
CA SER A 244 22.28 -16.46 21.19
C SER A 244 22.31 -15.53 22.41
N ILE A 245 22.92 -16.00 23.49
CA ILE A 245 23.13 -15.21 24.71
C ILE A 245 24.55 -15.39 25.24
N ASN A 246 25.22 -14.28 25.53
CA ASN A 246 26.57 -14.25 26.10
C ASN A 246 26.56 -13.94 27.61
N ARG A 247 27.57 -14.47 28.32
CA ARG A 247 27.69 -14.58 29.79
C ARG A 247 27.56 -13.27 30.60
N THR A 248 27.68 -12.08 30.00
CA THR A 248 27.76 -10.83 30.77
C THR A 248 26.42 -10.31 31.32
N ARG A 249 25.28 -10.92 30.99
CA ARG A 249 23.94 -10.53 31.47
C ARG A 249 23.07 -11.75 31.77
N THR A 250 23.37 -12.46 32.86
CA THR A 250 22.89 -13.84 33.11
C THR A 250 21.40 -14.01 33.35
N ASP A 251 20.63 -12.96 33.62
CA ASP A 251 19.23 -13.14 34.06
C ASP A 251 18.24 -12.23 33.32
N ARG A 252 18.68 -11.59 32.22
CA ARG A 252 17.89 -10.57 31.52
C ARG A 252 17.87 -10.78 30.01
N LEU A 253 16.73 -10.48 29.40
CA LEU A 253 16.53 -10.41 27.94
C LEU A 253 17.53 -9.45 27.27
N ASP A 254 18.14 -8.54 28.04
CA ASP A 254 19.14 -7.55 27.60
C ASP A 254 20.42 -8.15 26.99
N GLY A 255 20.67 -9.46 27.17
CA GLY A 255 21.80 -10.17 26.56
C GLY A 255 21.41 -11.06 25.37
N LEU A 256 20.11 -11.16 25.07
CA LEU A 256 19.59 -12.02 24.00
C LEU A 256 19.73 -11.33 22.64
N ILE A 257 20.34 -12.02 21.70
CA ILE A 257 20.54 -11.55 20.33
C ILE A 257 19.92 -12.56 19.38
N ILE A 258 19.24 -12.06 18.35
CA ILE A 258 18.77 -12.88 17.24
C ILE A 258 19.87 -12.90 16.19
N THR A 259 20.32 -14.10 15.82
CA THR A 259 21.38 -14.26 14.83
C THR A 259 20.83 -14.49 13.43
N LEU A 260 19.65 -15.11 13.33
CA LEU A 260 19.03 -15.45 12.05
C LEU A 260 17.52 -15.65 12.20
N ILE A 261 16.77 -15.24 11.17
CA ILE A 261 15.36 -15.58 10.97
C ILE A 261 15.25 -16.21 9.58
N THR A 262 14.68 -17.40 9.50
CA THR A 262 14.47 -18.12 8.22
C THR A 262 13.06 -18.69 8.13
N ASN A 263 12.51 -18.74 6.92
CA ASN A 263 11.25 -19.43 6.67
C ASN A 263 11.38 -20.91 7.07
N LYS A 264 10.38 -21.42 7.80
CA LYS A 264 10.37 -22.83 8.18
C LYS A 264 10.15 -23.70 6.94
N SER A 265 11.07 -24.64 6.71
CA SER A 265 10.89 -25.68 5.71
C SER A 265 10.10 -26.83 6.34
N TYR A 266 9.09 -27.31 5.62
CA TYR A 266 8.30 -28.47 6.02
C TYR A 266 8.65 -29.65 5.11
N ASP A 267 8.79 -30.84 5.68
CA ASP A 267 9.11 -32.04 4.91
C ASP A 267 7.97 -32.43 3.95
N ASN A 268 6.74 -32.04 4.26
CA ASN A 268 5.54 -32.28 3.47
C ASN A 268 4.47 -31.19 3.72
N LEU A 269 3.49 -31.11 2.83
CA LEU A 269 2.36 -30.17 2.92
C LEU A 269 1.45 -30.46 4.13
N ASP A 270 1.36 -31.71 4.58
CA ASP A 270 0.50 -32.09 5.72
C ASP A 270 1.00 -31.57 7.07
N LYS A 271 2.30 -31.22 7.17
CA LYS A 271 2.87 -30.57 8.36
C LYS A 271 2.74 -29.05 8.32
N PHE A 272 2.20 -28.49 7.24
CA PHE A 272 1.95 -27.06 7.16
C PHE A 272 0.83 -26.72 8.14
N PRO A 273 1.01 -25.71 9.02
CA PRO A 273 -0.08 -25.25 9.86
C PRO A 273 -1.15 -24.65 8.97
N VAL A 274 -2.33 -25.28 8.97
CA VAL A 274 -3.55 -24.82 8.28
C VAL A 274 -4.27 -23.78 9.12
#